data_AF-A0A7S3V309-F1
#
_entry.id   AF-A0A7S3V309-F1
#
_cell.length_a   1.000
_cell.length_b   1.000
_cell.length_c   1.000
_cell.angle_alpha   90.00
_cell.angle_beta   90.00
_cell.angle_gamma   90.00
#
_symmetry.space_group_name_H-M   'P 1'
#
loop_
_entity.id
_entity.type
_entity.pdbx_description
1 polymer ?
#
loop_
_entity_poly.entity_id
_entity_poly.type
_entity_poly.pdbx_seq_one_letter_code
_entity_poly.pdbx_strand_id
1 'polypeptide(L)'
;SVCCICLDTYTLSGKHRAVSLACGHLFGRVCVSKWVSLKKFCPTCHAVAKAKDIRPIIFTESTANVNEDSKAKLQKVINIRIVDNAQDANLHRQLQEERKQRVRLQQENAKLALQLAKLKDQLQLKATSTEIENSQNSSKVKLADRFFGFVQRRGQCAGNAENKIANHSNSNSKAVHAKENVSSCPNATMYICTEGSGNSI
;
A
#
# COMPACT_ATOMS: atom_id res chain seq x y z
N SER A 1 37.71 4.01 -24.34
CA SER A 1 37.10 2.67 -24.33
C SER A 1 38.16 1.62 -24.66
N VAL A 2 37.93 0.36 -24.27
CA VAL A 2 38.96 -0.68 -24.14
C VAL A 2 38.65 -1.88 -25.05
N CYS A 3 39.66 -2.51 -25.62
CA CYS A 3 39.53 -3.73 -26.41
C CYS A 3 39.56 -4.98 -25.52
N CYS A 4 38.46 -5.74 -25.44
CA CYS A 4 38.40 -6.93 -24.59
C CYS A 4 39.31 -8.11 -25.01
N ILE A 5 40.04 -8.01 -26.13
CA ILE A 5 40.97 -9.07 -26.60
C ILE A 5 42.36 -8.91 -25.98
N CYS A 6 42.84 -7.68 -25.78
CA CYS A 6 44.16 -7.39 -25.19
C CYS A 6 44.12 -6.49 -23.96
N LEU A 7 42.93 -5.98 -23.60
CA LEU A 7 42.67 -5.09 -22.47
C LEU A 7 43.28 -3.67 -22.58
N ASP A 8 43.85 -3.32 -23.73
CA ASP A 8 44.34 -1.96 -24.04
C ASP A 8 43.23 -1.02 -24.55
N THR A 9 43.46 0.29 -24.42
CA THR A 9 42.62 1.32 -25.05
C THR A 9 42.83 1.35 -26.57
N TYR A 10 41.73 1.27 -27.32
CA TYR A 10 41.79 1.43 -28.77
C TYR A 10 41.77 2.90 -29.19
N THR A 11 42.56 3.21 -30.21
CA THR A 11 42.80 4.58 -30.69
C THR A 11 41.83 4.98 -31.81
N LEU A 12 41.79 6.26 -32.18
CA LEU A 12 41.04 6.72 -33.36
C LEU A 12 41.79 6.44 -34.67
N SER A 13 43.13 6.39 -34.61
CA SER A 13 44.05 6.22 -35.74
C SER A 13 45.10 5.13 -35.47
N GLY A 14 45.89 4.75 -36.48
CA GLY A 14 47.00 3.79 -36.32
C GLY A 14 46.60 2.31 -36.28
N LYS A 15 47.52 1.45 -35.79
CA LYS A 15 47.42 -0.02 -35.86
C LYS A 15 46.34 -0.60 -34.94
N HIS A 16 46.21 -0.10 -33.72
CA HIS A 16 45.20 -0.55 -32.74
C HIS A 16 43.94 0.35 -32.75
N ARG A 17 43.59 0.91 -33.92
CA ARG A 17 42.40 1.76 -34.08
C ARG A 17 41.09 1.01 -33.85
N ALA A 18 40.05 1.73 -33.44
CA ALA A 18 38.68 1.25 -33.33
C ALA A 18 38.15 0.68 -34.66
N VAL A 19 37.60 -0.53 -34.61
CA VAL A 19 36.86 -1.18 -35.70
C VAL A 19 35.64 -1.89 -35.13
N SER A 20 34.55 -1.98 -35.90
CA SER A 20 33.40 -2.84 -35.58
C SER A 20 33.42 -4.13 -36.42
N LEU A 21 32.78 -5.17 -35.90
CA LEU A 21 32.31 -6.31 -36.70
C LEU A 21 30.89 -6.04 -37.24
N ALA A 22 30.42 -6.87 -38.17
CA ALA A 22 29.05 -6.79 -38.70
C ALA A 22 27.95 -6.89 -37.61
N CYS A 23 28.26 -7.50 -36.45
CA CYS A 23 27.38 -7.55 -35.28
C CYS A 23 27.44 -6.30 -34.37
N GLY A 24 28.10 -5.23 -34.77
CA GLY A 24 28.19 -3.96 -34.04
C GLY A 24 29.29 -3.87 -32.96
N HIS A 25 29.78 -5.00 -32.46
CA HIS A 25 30.81 -5.03 -31.40
C HIS A 25 32.15 -4.43 -31.83
N LEU A 26 32.80 -3.71 -30.90
CA LEU A 26 33.99 -2.87 -31.13
C LEU A 26 35.26 -3.47 -30.56
N PHE A 27 36.36 -3.39 -31.32
CA PHE A 27 37.67 -3.91 -30.95
C PHE A 27 38.80 -3.05 -31.55
N GLY A 28 40.04 -3.26 -31.11
CA GLY A 28 41.21 -2.74 -31.82
C GLY A 28 41.55 -3.58 -33.06
N ARG A 29 41.82 -2.93 -34.20
CA ARG A 29 41.95 -3.56 -35.53
C ARG A 29 42.88 -4.79 -35.56
N VAL A 30 44.09 -4.67 -35.03
CA VAL A 30 45.07 -5.78 -35.02
C VAL A 30 44.60 -6.99 -34.23
N CYS A 31 43.85 -6.79 -33.13
CA CYS A 31 43.43 -7.88 -32.26
C CYS A 31 42.26 -8.66 -32.87
N VAL A 32 41.22 -7.97 -33.35
CA VAL A 32 40.08 -8.65 -33.99
C VAL A 32 40.45 -9.25 -35.35
N SER A 33 41.39 -8.65 -36.10
CA SER A 33 41.90 -9.24 -37.34
C SER A 33 42.60 -10.59 -37.12
N LYS A 34 43.47 -10.68 -36.10
CA LYS A 34 44.07 -11.96 -35.67
C LYS A 34 42.99 -12.95 -35.20
N TRP A 35 42.05 -12.50 -34.35
CA TRP A 35 40.99 -13.35 -33.81
C TRP A 35 40.10 -13.97 -34.90
N VAL A 36 39.56 -13.14 -35.79
CA VAL A 36 38.68 -13.57 -36.90
C VAL A 36 39.43 -14.41 -37.94
N SER A 37 40.75 -14.26 -38.06
CA SER A 37 41.56 -15.16 -38.89
C SER A 37 41.57 -16.59 -38.35
N LEU A 38 41.58 -16.78 -37.03
CA LEU A 38 41.66 -18.09 -36.36
C LEU A 38 40.29 -18.69 -35.99
N LYS A 39 39.39 -17.88 -35.43
CA LYS A 39 38.16 -18.35 -34.75
C LYS A 39 36.87 -18.17 -35.54
N LYS A 40 36.83 -17.27 -36.54
CA LYS A 40 35.65 -16.99 -37.40
C LYS A 40 34.36 -16.55 -36.66
N PHE A 41 34.44 -16.10 -35.41
CA PHE A 41 33.32 -15.57 -34.64
C PHE A 41 33.70 -14.33 -33.82
N CYS A 42 32.70 -13.54 -33.43
CA CYS A 42 32.83 -12.36 -32.57
C CYS A 42 33.20 -12.74 -31.11
N PRO A 43 34.27 -12.18 -30.51
CA PRO A 43 34.64 -12.46 -29.12
C PRO A 43 33.55 -12.17 -28.07
N THR A 44 32.58 -11.31 -28.37
CA THR A 44 31.58 -10.85 -27.38
C THR A 44 30.25 -11.59 -27.49
N CYS A 45 29.77 -11.86 -28.71
CA CYS A 45 28.44 -12.44 -28.94
C CYS A 45 28.45 -13.74 -29.77
N HIS A 46 29.63 -14.25 -30.12
CA HIS A 46 29.84 -15.45 -30.94
C HIS A 46 29.17 -15.47 -32.33
N ALA A 47 28.58 -14.35 -32.78
CA ALA A 47 28.10 -14.20 -34.15
C ALA A 47 29.23 -14.46 -35.17
N VAL A 48 28.91 -15.14 -36.27
CA VAL A 48 29.87 -15.46 -37.34
C VAL A 48 30.51 -14.18 -37.87
N ALA A 49 31.85 -14.19 -37.99
CA ALA A 49 32.65 -13.06 -38.41
C ALA A 49 33.71 -13.49 -39.43
N LYS A 50 33.85 -12.72 -40.51
CA LYS A 50 34.84 -12.90 -41.57
C LYS A 50 35.69 -11.63 -41.67
N ALA A 51 36.87 -11.71 -42.30
CA ALA A 51 37.79 -10.57 -42.40
C ALA A 51 37.15 -9.34 -43.11
N LYS A 52 36.23 -9.59 -44.06
CA LYS A 52 35.43 -8.56 -44.75
C LYS A 52 34.43 -7.81 -43.85
N ASP A 53 34.13 -8.36 -42.67
CA ASP A 53 33.15 -7.78 -41.74
C ASP A 53 33.80 -6.78 -40.76
N ILE A 54 35.13 -6.62 -40.82
CA ILE A 54 35.91 -5.69 -40.01
C ILE A 54 35.85 -4.29 -40.64
N ARG A 55 35.05 -3.40 -40.05
CA ARG A 55 34.79 -2.05 -40.56
C ARG A 55 35.51 -1.02 -39.68
N PRO A 56 36.40 -0.17 -40.22
CA PRO A 56 37.05 0.86 -39.42
C PRO A 56 36.05 1.93 -39.00
N ILE A 57 36.02 2.28 -37.71
CA ILE A 57 35.28 3.44 -37.26
C ILE A 57 36.12 4.68 -37.61
N ILE A 58 35.52 5.61 -38.34
CA ILE A 58 36.10 6.91 -38.65
C ILE A 58 35.33 7.93 -37.83
N PHE A 59 36.00 8.52 -36.85
CA PHE A 59 35.51 9.73 -36.22
C PHE A 59 35.97 10.89 -37.08
N THR A 60 35.11 11.34 -38.00
CA THR A 60 35.17 12.74 -38.43
C THR A 60 34.74 13.56 -37.22
N GLU A 61 35.65 14.35 -36.68
CA GLU A 61 35.27 15.41 -35.76
C GLU A 61 34.22 16.26 -36.49
N SER A 62 33.01 16.32 -35.92
CA SER A 62 31.90 16.95 -36.61
C SER A 62 32.08 18.45 -36.54
N THR A 63 32.81 19.02 -37.50
CA THR A 63 32.80 20.45 -37.82
C THR A 63 31.48 20.85 -38.48
N ALA A 64 30.38 20.19 -38.13
CA ALA A 64 29.09 20.82 -38.15
C ALA A 64 29.21 22.05 -37.26
N ASN A 65 29.39 23.20 -37.89
CA ASN A 65 29.28 24.50 -37.26
C ASN A 65 28.06 24.42 -36.35
N VAL A 66 28.26 24.55 -35.04
CA VAL A 66 27.16 24.54 -34.08
C VAL A 66 26.43 25.86 -34.23
N ASN A 67 25.62 25.93 -35.28
CA ASN A 67 24.74 27.06 -35.58
C ASN A 67 24.01 27.43 -34.29
N GLU A 68 23.79 28.73 -34.06
CA GLU A 68 23.24 29.18 -32.78
C GLU A 68 21.91 28.48 -32.45
N ASP A 69 21.13 28.10 -33.48
CA ASP A 69 19.95 27.22 -33.39
C ASP A 69 20.19 25.86 -32.72
N SER A 70 21.29 25.19 -33.04
CA SER A 70 21.67 23.88 -32.50
C SER A 70 22.05 24.00 -31.02
N LYS A 71 22.77 25.07 -30.68
CA LYS A 71 23.13 25.43 -29.31
C LYS A 71 21.92 25.85 -28.49
N ALA A 72 21.01 26.64 -29.05
CA ALA A 72 19.74 27.04 -28.43
C ALA A 72 18.80 25.84 -28.19
N LYS A 73 18.70 24.90 -29.16
CA LYS A 73 17.95 23.64 -28.98
C LYS A 73 18.54 22.79 -27.85
N LEU A 74 19.87 22.65 -27.81
CA LEU A 74 20.55 21.92 -26.73
C LEU A 74 20.34 22.59 -25.36
N GLN A 75 20.48 23.92 -25.28
CA GLN A 75 20.23 24.69 -24.07
C GLN A 75 18.78 24.53 -23.59
N LYS A 76 17.81 24.51 -24.51
CA LYS A 76 16.39 24.25 -24.17
C LYS A 76 16.20 22.86 -23.56
N VAL A 77 16.83 21.82 -24.11
CA VAL A 77 16.78 20.45 -23.55
C VAL A 77 17.45 20.38 -22.17
N ILE A 78 18.58 21.07 -21.98
CA ILE A 78 19.26 21.17 -20.67
C ILE A 78 18.35 21.85 -19.65
N ASN A 79 17.76 23.00 -20.00
CA ASN A 79 16.88 23.75 -19.11
C ASN A 79 15.63 22.95 -18.71
N ILE A 80 15.01 22.22 -19.66
CA ILE A 80 13.90 21.30 -19.38
C ILE A 80 14.32 20.27 -18.33
N ARG A 81 15.43 19.55 -18.55
CA ARG A 81 15.93 18.55 -17.58
C ARG A 81 16.26 19.12 -16.21
N ILE A 82 16.74 20.36 -16.12
CA ILE A 82 16.99 21.03 -14.83
C ILE A 82 15.67 21.27 -14.08
N VAL A 83 14.62 21.72 -14.79
CA VAL A 83 13.29 21.93 -14.21
C VAL A 83 12.66 20.60 -13.79
N ASP A 84 12.70 19.58 -14.66
CA ASP A 84 12.17 18.24 -14.37
C ASP A 84 12.82 17.65 -13.10
N ASN A 85 14.16 17.67 -13.02
CA ASN A 85 14.91 17.19 -11.85
C ASN A 85 14.54 17.95 -10.56
N ALA A 86 14.32 19.27 -10.64
CA ALA A 86 13.91 20.08 -9.49
C ALA A 86 12.47 19.78 -9.05
N GLN A 87 11.57 19.52 -10.02
CA GLN A 87 10.19 19.14 -9.78
C GLN A 87 10.08 17.74 -9.15
N ASP A 88 10.86 16.77 -9.64
CA ASP A 88 10.96 15.42 -9.08
C ASP A 88 11.44 15.43 -7.62
N ALA A 89 12.49 16.21 -7.33
CA ALA A 89 13.00 16.39 -5.97
C ALA A 89 11.96 17.02 -5.04
N ASN A 90 11.16 17.97 -5.53
CA ASN A 90 10.08 18.57 -4.75
C ASN A 90 8.91 17.59 -4.52
N LEU A 91 8.50 16.84 -5.54
CA LEU A 91 7.45 15.83 -5.44
C LEU A 91 7.85 14.68 -4.50
N HIS A 92 9.12 14.26 -4.53
CA HIS A 92 9.67 13.30 -3.56
C HIS A 92 9.60 13.83 -2.12
N ARG A 93 9.91 15.10 -1.89
CA ARG A 93 9.78 15.73 -0.56
C ARG A 93 8.33 15.74 -0.07
N GLN A 94 7.38 16.13 -0.93
CA GLN A 94 5.95 16.12 -0.61
C GLN A 94 5.47 14.69 -0.28
N LEU A 95 5.83 13.71 -1.10
CA LEU A 95 5.47 12.30 -0.88
C LEU A 95 6.05 11.73 0.43
N GLN A 96 7.26 12.12 0.82
CA GLN A 96 7.84 11.73 2.10
C GLN A 96 7.06 12.32 3.29
N GLU A 97 6.62 13.58 3.19
CA GLU A 97 5.88 14.24 4.25
C GLU A 97 4.48 13.66 4.41
N GLU A 98 3.75 13.47 3.30
CA GLU A 98 2.47 12.74 3.26
C GLU A 98 2.57 11.34 3.88
N ARG A 99 3.66 10.60 3.62
CA ARG A 99 3.91 9.28 4.22
C ARG A 99 4.06 9.37 5.75
N LYS A 100 4.82 10.34 6.27
CA LYS A 100 4.95 10.54 7.73
C LYS A 100 3.61 10.89 8.37
N GLN A 101 2.84 11.78 7.76
CA GLN A 101 1.52 12.19 8.25
C GLN A 101 0.55 11.01 8.27
N ARG A 102 0.50 10.20 7.21
CA ARG A 102 -0.29 8.96 7.16
C ARG A 102 0.09 7.98 8.27
N VAL A 103 1.37 7.74 8.51
CA VAL A 103 1.83 6.86 9.61
C VAL A 103 1.40 7.41 10.98
N ARG A 104 1.53 8.72 11.21
CA ARG A 104 1.07 9.36 12.45
C ARG A 104 -0.44 9.21 12.66
N LEU A 105 -1.25 9.51 11.65
CA LEU A 105 -2.71 9.36 11.70
C LEU A 105 -3.13 7.90 11.88
N GLN A 106 -2.42 6.94 11.26
CA GLN A 106 -2.66 5.51 11.48
C GLN A 106 -2.37 5.09 12.93
N GLN A 107 -1.30 5.61 13.55
CA GLN A 107 -1.01 5.37 14.97
C GLN A 107 -2.06 5.99 15.89
N GLU A 108 -2.53 7.20 15.59
CA GLU A 108 -3.59 7.87 16.35
C GLU A 108 -4.93 7.11 16.22
N ASN A 109 -5.31 6.69 15.01
CA ASN A 109 -6.49 5.84 14.77
C ASN A 109 -6.39 4.49 15.50
N ALA A 110 -5.22 3.84 15.53
CA ALA A 110 -5.01 2.59 16.25
C ALA A 110 -5.17 2.77 17.78
N LYS A 111 -4.64 3.89 18.34
CA LYS A 111 -4.82 4.24 19.76
C LYS A 111 -6.30 4.50 20.10
N LEU A 112 -7.00 5.25 19.25
CA LEU A 112 -8.43 5.53 19.43
C LEU A 112 -9.27 4.25 19.34
N ALA A 113 -8.98 3.35 18.39
CA ALA A 113 -9.65 2.05 18.28
C ALA A 113 -9.48 1.21 19.56
N LEU A 114 -8.26 1.18 20.14
CA LEU A 114 -7.99 0.48 21.40
C LEU A 114 -8.74 1.10 22.60
N GLN A 115 -8.82 2.44 22.66
CA GLN A 115 -9.60 3.15 23.69
C GLN A 115 -11.10 2.87 23.56
N LEU A 116 -11.64 2.87 22.34
CA LEU A 116 -13.03 2.54 22.06
C LEU A 116 -13.38 1.09 22.44
N ALA A 117 -12.51 0.13 22.13
CA ALA A 117 -12.68 -1.26 22.56
C ALA A 117 -12.74 -1.35 24.09
N LYS A 118 -11.76 -0.79 24.80
CA LYS A 118 -11.72 -0.78 26.27
C LYS A 118 -12.95 -0.13 26.91
N LEU A 119 -13.44 0.98 26.36
CA LEU A 119 -14.67 1.64 26.85
C LEU A 119 -15.91 0.77 26.59
N LYS A 120 -16.00 0.11 25.43
CA LYS A 120 -17.09 -0.81 25.10
C LYS A 120 -17.12 -2.00 26.06
N ASP A 121 -15.96 -2.60 26.36
CA ASP A 121 -15.85 -3.71 27.31
C ASP A 121 -16.27 -3.28 28.72
N GLN A 122 -15.85 -2.09 29.17
CA GLN A 122 -16.29 -1.53 30.46
C GLN A 122 -17.80 -1.29 30.53
N LEU A 123 -18.44 -0.89 29.44
CA LEU A 123 -19.89 -0.72 29.38
C LEU A 123 -20.61 -2.08 29.41
N GLN A 124 -20.11 -3.09 28.71
CA GLN A 124 -20.65 -4.46 28.75
C GLN A 124 -20.53 -5.07 30.14
N LEU A 125 -19.37 -4.95 30.79
CA LEU A 125 -19.15 -5.43 32.16
C LEU A 125 -20.11 -4.77 33.17
N LYS A 126 -20.31 -3.44 33.06
CA LYS A 126 -21.28 -2.72 33.91
C LYS A 126 -22.71 -3.19 33.68
N ALA A 127 -23.13 -3.37 32.42
CA ALA A 127 -24.46 -3.89 32.09
C ALA A 127 -24.69 -5.28 32.71
N THR A 128 -23.75 -6.22 32.53
CA THR A 128 -23.85 -7.57 33.10
C THR A 128 -23.85 -7.57 34.63
N SER A 129 -23.06 -6.72 35.29
CA SER A 129 -23.12 -6.59 36.75
C SER A 129 -24.49 -6.09 37.22
N THR A 130 -25.07 -5.07 36.56
CA THR A 130 -26.40 -4.59 36.93
C THR A 130 -27.51 -5.61 36.68
N GLU A 131 -27.38 -6.47 35.67
CA GLU A 131 -28.31 -7.58 35.41
C GLU A 131 -28.23 -8.66 36.51
N ILE A 132 -27.01 -9.01 36.94
CA ILE A 132 -26.78 -9.97 38.03
C ILE A 132 -27.30 -9.42 39.37
N GLU A 133 -26.99 -8.16 39.71
CA GLU A 133 -27.47 -7.52 40.94
C GLU A 133 -29.00 -7.41 40.97
N ASN A 134 -29.64 -7.03 39.85
CA ASN A 134 -31.10 -7.00 39.75
C ASN A 134 -31.73 -8.40 39.85
N SER A 135 -31.10 -9.45 39.30
CA SER A 135 -31.55 -10.84 39.43
C SER A 135 -31.44 -11.36 40.88
N GLN A 136 -30.33 -11.05 41.57
CA GLN A 136 -30.14 -11.40 42.98
C GLN A 136 -31.10 -10.63 43.90
N ASN A 137 -31.34 -9.34 43.64
CA ASN A 137 -32.30 -8.55 44.40
C ASN A 137 -33.75 -8.98 44.12
N SER A 138 -34.12 -9.31 42.88
CA SER A 138 -35.44 -9.89 42.56
C SER A 138 -35.69 -11.20 43.33
N SER A 139 -34.65 -12.02 43.49
CA SER A 139 -34.72 -13.27 44.26
C SER A 139 -34.90 -13.02 45.77
N LYS A 140 -34.25 -11.99 46.33
CA LYS A 140 -34.44 -11.57 47.74
C LYS A 140 -35.82 -10.95 47.97
N VAL A 141 -36.31 -10.11 47.06
CA VAL A 141 -37.64 -9.49 47.14
C VAL A 141 -38.74 -10.56 47.10
N LYS A 142 -38.65 -11.54 46.18
CA LYS A 142 -39.59 -12.67 46.13
C LYS A 142 -39.62 -13.54 47.40
N LEU A 143 -38.51 -13.58 48.16
CA LEU A 143 -38.45 -14.25 49.45
C LEU A 143 -39.13 -13.41 50.55
N ALA A 144 -38.91 -12.09 50.56
CA ALA A 144 -39.56 -11.15 51.47
C ALA A 144 -41.09 -11.10 51.27
N ASP A 145 -41.57 -11.04 50.03
CA ASP A 145 -43.00 -11.04 49.70
C ASP A 145 -43.69 -12.34 50.17
N ARG A 146 -43.03 -13.49 50.01
CA ARG A 146 -43.52 -14.78 50.52
C ARG A 146 -43.59 -14.84 52.05
N PHE A 147 -42.67 -14.15 52.74
CA PHE A 147 -42.66 -14.07 54.20
C PHE A 147 -43.78 -13.15 54.73
N PHE A 148 -43.96 -11.98 54.11
CA PHE A 148 -45.06 -11.05 54.44
C PHE A 148 -46.44 -11.65 54.15
N GLY A 149 -46.60 -12.36 53.03
CA GLY A 149 -47.85 -13.05 52.67
C GLY A 149 -48.26 -14.19 53.61
N PHE A 150 -47.36 -14.67 54.49
CA PHE A 150 -47.70 -15.63 55.54
C PHE A 150 -48.32 -14.97 56.78
N VAL A 151 -47.86 -13.76 57.13
CA VAL A 151 -48.39 -12.99 58.28
C VAL A 151 -49.82 -12.50 58.01
N GLN A 152 -50.11 -12.06 56.78
CA GLN A 152 -51.41 -11.47 56.41
C GLN A 152 -52.58 -12.46 56.49
N ARG A 153 -52.36 -13.77 56.33
CA ARG A 153 -53.44 -14.78 56.30
C ARG A 153 -54.07 -15.12 57.66
N ARG A 154 -53.59 -14.54 58.76
CA ARG A 154 -54.13 -14.81 60.10
C ARG A 154 -55.01 -13.67 60.67
N GLY A 155 -55.35 -12.67 59.86
CA GLY A 155 -55.88 -11.38 60.35
C GLY A 155 -57.08 -10.76 59.60
N GLN A 156 -57.87 -11.52 58.82
CA GLN A 156 -59.07 -10.96 58.17
C GLN A 156 -60.26 -11.93 58.12
N CYS A 157 -61.06 -11.91 59.19
CA CYS A 157 -62.46 -12.33 59.20
C CYS A 157 -63.33 -11.17 59.73
N ALA A 158 -63.37 -10.02 59.05
CA ALA A 158 -64.32 -8.93 59.31
C ALA A 158 -64.26 -7.83 58.24
N GLY A 159 -65.41 -7.21 57.93
CA GLY A 159 -65.49 -5.79 57.52
C GLY A 159 -65.88 -5.50 56.06
N ASN A 160 -67.01 -4.81 55.88
CA ASN A 160 -67.54 -4.35 54.59
C ASN A 160 -66.89 -3.04 54.06
N ALA A 161 -67.01 -2.86 52.73
CA ALA A 161 -67.29 -1.62 51.97
C ALA A 161 -66.66 -0.26 52.35
N GLU A 162 -66.08 0.46 51.37
CA GLU A 162 -66.81 1.53 50.64
C GLU A 162 -66.00 2.22 49.50
N ASN A 163 -66.79 2.79 48.59
CA ASN A 163 -66.55 3.48 47.32
C ASN A 163 -65.60 4.73 47.33
N LYS A 164 -64.75 4.91 46.29
CA LYS A 164 -64.74 6.13 45.43
C LYS A 164 -63.83 6.10 44.18
N ILE A 165 -64.32 6.77 43.14
CA ILE A 165 -63.69 7.00 41.82
C ILE A 165 -63.09 8.42 41.76
N ALA A 166 -61.92 8.60 41.13
CA ALA A 166 -61.47 9.86 40.52
C ALA A 166 -60.49 9.59 39.35
N ASN A 167 -60.36 10.54 38.42
CA ASN A 167 -60.00 10.29 37.01
C ASN A 167 -58.77 11.08 36.50
N HIS A 168 -58.12 10.54 35.45
CA HIS A 168 -57.38 11.24 34.37
C HIS A 168 -56.13 12.08 34.73
N SER A 169 -55.18 12.36 33.82
CA SER A 169 -55.08 12.30 32.33
C SER A 169 -53.61 11.99 31.94
N ASN A 170 -53.20 11.38 30.83
CA ASN A 170 -53.62 11.23 29.41
C ASN A 170 -53.43 12.43 28.47
N SER A 171 -52.36 12.36 27.65
CA SER A 171 -52.32 12.70 26.22
C SER A 171 -51.05 12.05 25.60
N ASN A 172 -51.08 11.11 24.63
CA ASN A 172 -51.51 11.19 23.22
C ASN A 172 -50.88 12.39 22.47
N SER A 173 -50.35 12.30 21.24
CA SER A 173 -50.19 11.19 20.27
C SER A 173 -49.00 11.56 19.33
N LYS A 174 -48.64 10.97 18.19
CA LYS A 174 -49.28 10.04 17.22
C LYS A 174 -48.18 9.24 16.46
N ALA A 175 -48.52 8.55 15.35
CA ALA A 175 -47.61 7.70 14.57
C ALA A 175 -47.44 8.13 13.10
N VAL A 176 -46.36 7.65 12.44
CA VAL A 176 -46.34 7.34 10.98
C VAL A 176 -45.50 6.06 10.76
N HIS A 177 -45.98 5.15 9.90
CA HIS A 177 -45.27 3.97 9.44
C HIS A 177 -44.40 4.26 8.20
N ALA A 178 -43.23 3.63 8.12
CA ALA A 178 -42.71 3.08 6.87
C ALA A 178 -41.87 1.82 7.18
N LYS A 179 -42.26 0.68 6.60
CA LYS A 179 -41.41 -0.53 6.56
C LYS A 179 -40.83 -0.62 5.16
N GLU A 180 -39.52 -0.77 5.03
CA GLU A 180 -38.93 -1.58 3.97
C GLU A 180 -37.79 -2.43 4.55
N ASN A 181 -37.62 -3.63 3.99
CA ASN A 181 -36.78 -4.70 4.51
C ASN A 181 -36.01 -5.32 3.36
N VAL A 182 -34.69 -5.08 3.26
CA VAL A 182 -33.84 -5.67 2.23
C VAL A 182 -32.50 -6.13 2.84
N SER A 183 -32.52 -7.39 3.26
CA SER A 183 -31.52 -8.45 3.03
C SER A 183 -30.00 -8.23 3.25
N SER A 184 -29.45 -9.19 3.98
CA SER A 184 -28.19 -9.92 3.71
C SER A 184 -26.84 -9.23 3.93
N CYS A 185 -26.07 -9.79 4.86
CA CYS A 185 -24.60 -9.76 4.83
C CYS A 185 -24.09 -10.51 3.57
N PRO A 186 -22.82 -10.35 3.16
CA PRO A 186 -21.74 -11.05 3.88
C PRO A 186 -20.51 -10.17 4.19
N ASN A 187 -19.90 -10.48 5.34
CA ASN A 187 -18.57 -10.02 5.70
C ASN A 187 -17.55 -10.97 5.03
N ALA A 188 -16.83 -10.50 4.01
CA ALA A 188 -15.82 -11.30 3.30
C ALA A 188 -14.41 -10.93 3.81
N THR A 189 -13.83 -11.82 4.62
CA THR A 189 -12.48 -11.67 5.19
C THR A 189 -11.39 -11.82 4.12
N MET A 190 -10.28 -11.11 4.31
CA MET A 190 -9.07 -11.17 3.47
C MET A 190 -8.56 -12.59 3.22
N TYR A 191 -8.11 -12.83 1.99
CA TYR A 191 -6.88 -13.59 1.72
C TYR A 191 -6.03 -12.84 0.70
N ILE A 192 -4.90 -12.29 1.15
CA ILE A 192 -3.81 -11.86 0.27
C ILE A 192 -2.78 -12.99 0.32
N CYS A 193 -2.72 -13.80 -0.74
CA CYS A 193 -1.67 -14.81 -0.87
C CYS A 193 -0.39 -14.16 -1.39
N THR A 194 0.60 -14.01 -0.50
CA THR A 194 2.00 -13.79 -0.89
C THR A 194 2.82 -14.99 -0.45
N GLU A 195 3.00 -15.97 -1.34
CA GLU A 195 4.07 -16.95 -1.21
C GLU A 195 4.86 -17.02 -2.52
N GLY A 196 6.14 -16.69 -2.42
CA GLY A 196 7.14 -17.24 -3.31
C GLY A 196 7.89 -18.35 -2.56
N SER A 197 8.00 -19.51 -3.18
CA SER A 197 9.02 -20.51 -2.88
C SER A 197 9.42 -21.18 -4.20
N GLY A 198 10.68 -21.60 -4.33
CA GLY A 198 11.24 -22.09 -5.60
C GLY A 198 11.78 -23.52 -5.49
N ASN A 199 12.44 -23.96 -6.59
CA ASN A 199 13.17 -25.23 -6.75
C ASN A 199 12.30 -26.50 -6.72
N SER A 200 12.60 -27.61 -7.43
CA SER A 200 13.63 -27.92 -8.45
C SER A 200 13.20 -29.20 -9.21
N ILE A 201 13.57 -29.33 -10.49
CA ILE A 201 14.11 -30.57 -11.12
C ILE A 201 15.14 -30.11 -12.18
#